data_AF-A0A7X3VSV0-F1
#
_entry.id   AF-A0A7X3VSV0-F1
#
_cell.length_a   1.000
_cell.length_b   1.000
_cell.length_c   1.000
_cell.angle_alpha   90.00
_cell.angle_beta   90.00
_cell.angle_gamma   90.00
#
_symmetry.space_group_name_H-M   'P 1'
#
loop_
_entity.id
_entity.type
_entity.pdbx_description
1 polymer ?
#
loop_
_entity_poly.entity_id
_entity_poly.type
_entity_poly.pdbx_seq_one_letter_code
_entity_poly.pdbx_strand_id
1 'polypeptide(L)'
;MLPVPKGAAMLNLIRDLWIQGGFLASQLFNERSFYEPFTKDVRRAKKRIVIESPYLTERRARYYAPLFRKLASRKVKIRINTRHPRYHNNGMREQAEGAIKILLAAGAKVYTYNDLRHWKLAILDNTVLWEGSLNILSHGRSREIMRRSRSRFFCRKMLDFAKPYN
;
A
#
# COMPACT_ATOMS: atom_id res chain seq x y z
N MET A 1 16.42 38.39 -3.08
CA MET A 1 15.11 37.96 -3.61
C MET A 1 15.35 37.16 -4.88
N LEU A 2 14.89 35.91 -4.97
CA LEU A 2 14.94 35.16 -6.23
C LEU A 2 13.92 35.76 -7.21
N PRO A 3 14.24 35.82 -8.52
CA PRO A 3 13.36 36.44 -9.51
C PRO A 3 12.05 35.66 -9.66
N VAL A 4 10.92 36.38 -9.67
CA VAL A 4 9.59 35.80 -9.91
C VAL A 4 9.45 35.49 -11.41
N PRO A 5 9.16 34.24 -11.80
CA PRO A 5 8.98 33.88 -13.20
C PRO A 5 7.81 34.64 -13.85
N LYS A 6 7.91 34.98 -15.12
CA LYS A 6 6.84 35.64 -15.91
C LYS A 6 6.43 34.79 -17.10
N GLY A 7 5.21 35.01 -17.62
CA GLY A 7 4.71 34.38 -18.85
C GLY A 7 4.61 32.85 -18.76
N ALA A 8 5.08 32.15 -19.80
CA ALA A 8 5.02 30.68 -19.89
C ALA A 8 5.70 29.96 -18.72
N ALA A 9 6.74 30.55 -18.13
CA ALA A 9 7.43 30.00 -16.97
C ALA A 9 6.57 30.06 -15.69
N MET A 10 5.74 31.11 -15.53
CA MET A 10 4.77 31.20 -14.43
C MET A 10 3.63 30.18 -14.61
N LEU A 11 3.15 30.00 -15.84
CA LEU A 11 2.14 28.98 -16.16
C LEU A 11 2.66 27.56 -15.92
N ASN A 12 3.92 27.28 -16.27
CA ASN A 12 4.57 26.00 -15.96
C ASN A 12 4.78 25.84 -14.45
N LEU A 13 5.19 26.88 -13.72
CA LEU A 13 5.32 26.84 -12.27
C LEU A 13 3.97 26.61 -11.57
N ILE A 14 2.91 27.31 -11.98
CA ILE A 14 1.55 27.12 -11.46
C ILE A 14 1.04 25.73 -11.81
N ARG A 15 1.30 25.24 -13.03
CA ARG A 15 0.97 23.88 -13.47
C ARG A 15 1.74 22.84 -12.66
N ASP A 16 3.01 23.05 -12.39
CA ASP A 16 3.84 22.16 -11.58
C ASP A 16 3.40 22.19 -10.12
N LEU A 17 3.08 23.36 -9.56
CA LEU A 17 2.48 23.52 -8.24
C LEU A 17 1.06 22.93 -8.17
N TRP A 18 0.30 22.90 -9.26
CA TRP A 18 -0.99 22.20 -9.37
C TRP A 18 -0.83 20.69 -9.58
N ILE A 19 0.19 20.24 -10.30
CA ILE A 19 0.51 18.81 -10.48
C ILE A 19 1.08 18.23 -9.18
N GLN A 20 1.83 19.03 -8.43
CA GLN A 20 2.44 18.65 -7.16
C GLN A 20 1.52 18.92 -5.95
N GLY A 21 0.70 19.97 -5.99
CA GLY A 21 -0.14 20.45 -4.87
C GLY A 21 -1.65 20.48 -5.12
N GLY A 22 -2.12 20.40 -6.38
CA GLY A 22 -3.53 20.37 -6.71
C GLY A 22 -4.17 19.03 -6.32
N PHE A 23 -4.94 19.06 -5.23
CA PHE A 23 -5.58 17.92 -4.56
C PHE A 23 -4.67 17.03 -3.67
N LEU A 24 -3.81 17.66 -2.87
CA LEU A 24 -3.30 17.06 -1.62
C LEU A 24 -4.42 16.90 -0.55
N ALA A 25 -5.53 16.24 -0.88
CA ALA A 25 -6.46 15.76 0.13
C ALA A 25 -5.79 14.56 0.82
N SER A 26 -4.96 14.84 1.82
CA SER A 26 -4.39 13.81 2.69
C SER A 26 -5.20 13.71 3.97
N GLN A 27 -5.44 12.48 4.43
CA GLN A 27 -6.22 12.19 5.62
C GLN A 27 -5.41 11.29 6.54
N LEU A 28 -5.43 11.56 7.83
CA LEU A 28 -4.78 10.73 8.84
C LEU A 28 -5.79 9.81 9.50
N PHE A 29 -5.36 8.57 9.70
CA PHE A 29 -6.11 7.51 10.35
C PHE A 29 -5.24 6.87 11.42
N ASN A 30 -5.89 6.31 12.43
CA ASN A 30 -5.24 5.53 13.46
C ASN A 30 -5.61 4.05 13.34
N GLU A 31 -5.16 3.23 14.28
CA GLU A 31 -5.41 1.78 14.30
C GLU A 31 -6.90 1.40 14.34
N ARG A 32 -7.78 2.32 14.77
CA ARG A 32 -9.23 2.13 14.86
C ARG A 32 -9.95 2.63 13.60
N SER A 33 -9.55 3.78 13.07
CA SER A 33 -10.23 4.43 11.94
C SER A 33 -9.70 4.02 10.56
N PHE A 34 -8.60 3.26 10.48
CA PHE A 34 -7.98 2.84 9.21
C PHE A 34 -8.80 1.83 8.41
N TYR A 35 -9.34 0.79 9.07
CA TYR A 35 -9.76 -0.44 8.39
C TYR A 35 -10.94 -0.26 7.42
N GLU A 36 -11.97 0.48 7.82
CA GLU A 36 -13.15 0.68 6.98
C GLU A 36 -12.84 1.53 5.74
N PRO A 37 -12.23 2.72 5.84
CA PRO A 37 -11.84 3.52 4.67
C PRO A 37 -10.88 2.77 3.74
N PHE A 38 -9.88 2.08 4.28
CA PHE A 38 -8.95 1.28 3.48
C PHE A 38 -9.68 0.18 2.71
N THR A 39 -10.55 -0.58 3.39
CA THR A 39 -11.34 -1.66 2.76
C THR A 39 -12.30 -1.12 1.69
N LYS A 40 -12.86 0.08 1.90
CA LYS A 40 -13.70 0.78 0.91
C LYS A 40 -12.91 1.13 -0.35
N ASP A 41 -11.68 1.63 -0.21
CA ASP A 41 -10.82 1.89 -1.37
C ASP A 41 -10.41 0.61 -2.09
N VAL A 42 -10.01 -0.44 -1.35
CA VAL A 42 -9.66 -1.75 -1.92
C VAL A 42 -10.83 -2.33 -2.73
N ARG A 43 -12.06 -2.24 -2.21
CA ARG A 43 -13.27 -2.73 -2.92
C ARG A 43 -13.52 -2.00 -4.24
N ARG A 44 -13.14 -0.71 -4.30
CA ARG A 44 -13.31 0.16 -5.47
C ARG A 44 -12.21 0.01 -6.52
N ALA A 45 -11.07 -0.60 -6.17
CA ALA A 45 -9.98 -0.84 -7.11
C ALA A 45 -10.45 -1.62 -8.34
N LYS A 46 -9.92 -1.23 -9.51
CA LYS A 46 -10.35 -1.70 -10.83
C LYS A 46 -9.24 -2.38 -11.63
N LYS A 47 -7.98 -2.06 -11.36
CA LYS A 47 -6.84 -2.53 -12.18
C LYS A 47 -5.79 -3.22 -11.35
N ARG A 48 -5.28 -2.57 -10.30
CA ARG A 48 -4.16 -3.10 -9.51
C ARG A 48 -4.17 -2.62 -8.06
N ILE A 49 -3.78 -3.53 -7.18
CA ILE A 49 -3.48 -3.29 -5.77
C ILE A 49 -2.06 -3.76 -5.52
N VAL A 50 -1.23 -2.92 -4.89
CA VAL A 50 0.07 -3.30 -4.35
C VAL A 50 0.02 -3.07 -2.84
N ILE A 51 0.42 -4.05 -2.04
CA ILE A 51 0.54 -3.94 -0.59
C ILE A 51 1.96 -4.33 -0.20
N GLU A 52 2.65 -3.49 0.56
CA GLU A 52 3.85 -3.85 1.30
C GLU A 52 3.45 -4.10 2.75
N SER A 53 3.75 -5.28 3.27
CA SER A 53 3.54 -5.61 4.69
C SER A 53 4.69 -6.52 5.15
N PRO A 54 5.53 -6.09 6.09
CA PRO A 54 6.73 -6.84 6.46
C PRO A 54 6.41 -8.08 7.31
N TYR A 55 5.22 -8.12 7.87
CA TYR A 55 4.69 -9.24 8.62
C TYR A 55 3.30 -9.59 8.10
N LEU A 56 2.95 -10.87 8.24
CA LEU A 56 1.64 -11.41 7.89
C LEU A 56 1.12 -12.27 9.05
N THR A 57 -0.20 -12.30 9.23
CA THR A 57 -0.86 -13.26 10.11
C THR A 57 -2.02 -13.92 9.38
N GLU A 58 -2.30 -15.18 9.71
CA GLU A 58 -3.43 -15.89 9.12
C GLU A 58 -4.75 -15.17 9.36
N ARG A 59 -4.95 -14.64 10.57
CA ARG A 59 -6.16 -13.89 10.95
C ARG A 59 -6.45 -12.76 9.97
N ARG A 60 -5.45 -11.95 9.62
CA ARG A 60 -5.61 -10.82 8.69
C ARG A 60 -5.68 -11.28 7.24
N ALA A 61 -4.97 -12.34 6.86
CA ALA A 61 -5.12 -12.96 5.55
C ALA A 61 -6.55 -13.44 5.32
N ARG A 62 -7.14 -14.16 6.28
CA ARG A 62 -8.55 -14.64 6.23
C ARG A 62 -9.54 -13.49 6.18
N TYR A 63 -9.29 -12.40 6.93
CA TYR A 63 -10.11 -11.19 6.88
C TYR A 63 -10.20 -10.59 5.45
N TYR A 64 -9.08 -10.48 4.74
CA TYR A 64 -9.05 -9.91 3.38
C TYR A 64 -9.36 -10.91 2.26
N ALA A 65 -9.22 -12.22 2.50
CA ALA A 65 -9.36 -13.24 1.47
C ALA A 65 -10.68 -13.19 0.68
N PRO A 66 -11.88 -13.03 1.30
CA PRO A 66 -13.13 -12.91 0.54
C PRO A 66 -13.13 -11.70 -0.41
N LEU A 67 -12.60 -10.56 0.04
CA LEU A 67 -12.51 -9.35 -0.77
C LEU A 67 -11.53 -9.53 -1.93
N PHE A 68 -10.38 -10.14 -1.68
CA PHE A 68 -9.38 -10.44 -2.71
C PHE A 68 -9.91 -11.41 -3.76
N ARG A 69 -10.65 -12.46 -3.39
CA ARG A 69 -11.31 -13.36 -4.35
C ARG A 69 -12.26 -12.61 -5.28
N LYS A 70 -13.11 -11.73 -4.74
CA LYS A 70 -14.04 -10.90 -5.53
C LYS A 70 -13.32 -9.90 -6.44
N LEU A 71 -12.14 -9.43 -6.06
CA LEU A 71 -11.32 -8.54 -6.89
C LEU A 71 -10.60 -9.32 -8.00
N ALA A 72 -10.04 -10.49 -7.67
CA ALA A 72 -9.38 -11.37 -8.62
C ALA A 72 -10.35 -11.88 -9.70
N SER A 73 -11.59 -12.23 -9.35
CA SER A 73 -12.62 -12.61 -10.34
C SER A 73 -12.99 -11.48 -11.30
N ARG A 74 -12.83 -10.22 -10.87
CA ARG A 74 -12.93 -9.01 -11.70
C ARG A 74 -11.63 -8.64 -12.40
N LYS A 75 -10.65 -9.55 -12.43
CA LYS A 75 -9.33 -9.39 -13.05
C LYS A 75 -8.48 -8.25 -12.47
N VAL A 76 -8.74 -7.83 -11.23
CA VAL A 76 -7.89 -6.86 -10.51
C VAL A 76 -6.61 -7.56 -10.07
N LYS A 77 -5.44 -7.02 -10.45
CA LYS A 77 -4.14 -7.60 -10.09
C LYS A 77 -3.77 -7.25 -8.66
N ILE A 78 -3.69 -8.23 -7.76
CA ILE A 78 -3.29 -8.02 -6.36
C ILE A 78 -1.87 -8.51 -6.19
N ARG A 79 -0.95 -7.60 -5.84
CA ARG A 79 0.44 -7.90 -5.49
C ARG A 79 0.66 -7.61 -4.01
N ILE A 80 1.19 -8.58 -3.30
CA ILE A 80 1.59 -8.45 -1.90
C ILE A 80 3.09 -8.70 -1.85
N ASN A 81 3.82 -7.76 -1.28
CA ASN A 81 5.25 -7.83 -1.05
C ASN A 81 5.47 -7.94 0.45
N THR A 82 6.29 -8.89 0.87
CA THR A 82 6.54 -9.16 2.29
C THR A 82 7.98 -9.56 2.53
N ARG A 83 8.44 -9.46 3.78
CA ARG A 83 9.76 -9.98 4.17
C ARG A 83 9.72 -11.50 4.09
N HIS A 84 10.82 -12.12 3.68
CA HIS A 84 10.89 -13.57 3.62
C HIS A 84 10.68 -14.18 5.03
N PRO A 85 9.81 -15.20 5.19
CA PRO A 85 9.53 -15.82 6.49
C PRO A 85 10.75 -16.37 7.25
N ARG A 86 11.89 -16.58 6.58
CA ARG A 86 13.14 -17.05 7.20
C ARG A 86 13.74 -16.05 8.20
N TYR A 87 13.36 -14.78 8.09
CA TYR A 87 13.79 -13.71 9.01
C TYR A 87 12.83 -13.50 10.18
N HIS A 88 11.90 -14.42 10.40
CA HIS A 88 10.96 -14.39 11.51
C HIS A 88 11.30 -15.48 12.53
N ASN A 89 10.93 -15.26 13.80
CA ASN A 89 10.95 -16.33 14.78
C ASN A 89 9.93 -17.42 14.42
N ASN A 90 10.03 -18.61 15.03
CA ASN A 90 9.25 -19.79 14.63
C ASN A 90 7.74 -19.51 14.55
N GLY A 91 7.14 -18.89 15.57
CA GLY A 91 5.71 -18.59 15.57
C GLY A 91 5.30 -17.57 14.49
N MET A 92 6.08 -16.51 14.27
CA MET A 92 5.80 -15.55 13.20
C MET A 92 6.06 -16.13 11.80
N ARG A 93 7.00 -17.06 11.67
CA ARG A 93 7.28 -17.76 10.42
C ARG A 93 6.09 -18.64 10.01
N GLU A 94 5.56 -19.44 10.93
CA GLU A 94 4.37 -20.27 10.68
C GLU A 94 3.17 -19.41 10.28
N GLN A 95 2.93 -18.32 11.02
CA GLN A 95 1.87 -17.36 10.69
C GLN A 95 2.05 -16.75 9.29
N ALA A 96 3.28 -16.41 8.91
CA ALA A 96 3.57 -15.86 7.60
C ALA A 96 3.36 -16.90 6.48
N GLU A 97 3.86 -18.12 6.66
CA GLU A 97 3.70 -19.21 5.69
C GLU A 97 2.22 -19.59 5.50
N GLY A 98 1.45 -19.70 6.58
CA GLY A 98 -0.01 -19.91 6.53
C GLY A 98 -0.74 -18.76 5.84
N ALA A 99 -0.41 -17.52 6.18
CA ALA A 99 -0.99 -16.34 5.56
C ALA A 99 -0.70 -16.28 4.05
N ILE A 100 0.52 -16.61 3.62
CA ILE A 100 0.89 -16.66 2.21
C ILE A 100 -0.01 -17.65 1.46
N LYS A 101 -0.19 -18.87 1.98
CA LYS A 101 -1.08 -19.88 1.37
C LYS A 101 -2.51 -19.36 1.19
N ILE A 102 -3.07 -18.72 2.22
CA ILE A 102 -4.42 -18.14 2.20
C ILE A 102 -4.53 -17.04 1.14
N LEU A 103 -3.54 -16.16 1.05
CA LEU A 103 -3.52 -15.03 0.10
C LEU A 103 -3.38 -15.50 -1.35
N LEU A 104 -2.52 -16.49 -1.60
CA LEU A 104 -2.39 -17.14 -2.92
C LEU A 104 -3.72 -17.79 -3.35
N ALA A 105 -4.35 -18.56 -2.45
CA ALA A 105 -5.67 -19.15 -2.70
C ALA A 105 -6.79 -18.11 -2.87
N ALA A 106 -6.58 -16.87 -2.42
CA ALA A 106 -7.50 -15.76 -2.63
C ALA A 106 -7.28 -15.02 -3.96
N GLY A 107 -6.32 -15.46 -4.79
CA GLY A 107 -6.01 -14.87 -6.09
C GLY A 107 -4.99 -13.72 -6.05
N ALA A 108 -4.33 -13.50 -4.91
CA ALA A 108 -3.20 -12.56 -4.83
C ALA A 108 -1.90 -13.22 -5.32
N LYS A 109 -0.98 -12.42 -5.84
CA LYS A 109 0.42 -12.81 -6.04
C LYS A 109 1.25 -12.31 -4.86
N VAL A 110 1.94 -13.21 -4.18
CA VAL A 110 2.79 -12.87 -3.02
C VAL A 110 4.25 -13.01 -3.39
N TYR A 111 5.06 -12.00 -3.09
CA TYR A 111 6.51 -11.97 -3.29
C TYR A 111 7.20 -11.76 -1.95
N THR A 112 8.22 -12.57 -1.69
CA THR A 112 9.05 -12.49 -0.48
C THR A 112 10.41 -11.89 -0.80
N TYR A 113 10.90 -10.99 0.06
CA TYR A 113 12.18 -10.30 -0.13
C TYR A 113 13.16 -10.56 1.02
N ASN A 114 14.44 -10.58 0.67
CA ASN A 114 15.54 -10.82 1.58
C ASN A 114 16.26 -9.56 2.07
N ASP A 115 15.75 -8.37 1.73
CA ASP A 115 16.33 -7.06 2.01
C ASP A 115 15.87 -6.45 3.34
N LEU A 116 15.21 -7.25 4.19
CA LEU A 116 14.67 -6.83 5.48
C LEU A 116 13.75 -5.60 5.41
N ARG A 117 13.14 -5.30 4.25
CA ARG A 117 12.21 -4.17 4.12
C ARG A 117 11.15 -4.18 5.20
N HIS A 118 10.82 -2.99 5.71
CA HIS A 118 9.85 -2.79 6.79
C HIS A 118 8.73 -1.83 6.40
N TRP A 119 8.45 -1.74 5.10
CA TRP A 119 7.47 -0.82 4.53
C TRP A 119 6.04 -1.28 4.77
N LYS A 120 5.18 -0.32 5.08
CA LYS A 120 3.77 -0.54 5.37
C LYS A 120 2.98 0.46 4.55
N LEU A 121 2.65 0.04 3.35
CA LEU A 121 1.98 0.91 2.38
C LEU A 121 1.09 0.09 1.46
N ALA A 122 0.13 0.77 0.84
CA ALA A 122 -0.66 0.21 -0.22
C ALA A 122 -0.91 1.24 -1.33
N ILE A 123 -0.87 0.78 -2.57
CA ILE A 123 -1.08 1.61 -3.76
C ILE A 123 -2.21 0.99 -4.57
N LEU A 124 -3.27 1.75 -4.80
CA LEU A 124 -4.49 1.31 -5.47
C LEU A 124 -4.65 2.09 -6.78
N ASP A 125 -4.69 1.37 -7.89
CA ASP A 125 -4.86 1.88 -9.26
C ASP A 125 -3.94 3.06 -9.63
N ASN A 126 -2.76 3.14 -9.02
CA ASN A 126 -1.81 4.27 -9.14
C ASN A 126 -2.43 5.62 -8.78
N THR A 127 -3.50 5.66 -7.97
CA THR A 127 -4.21 6.91 -7.66
C THR A 127 -4.41 7.14 -6.17
N VAL A 128 -4.53 6.07 -5.38
CA VAL A 128 -4.63 6.17 -3.92
C VAL A 128 -3.41 5.52 -3.30
N LEU A 129 -2.74 6.27 -2.41
CA LEU A 129 -1.62 5.83 -1.60
C LEU A 129 -2.06 5.78 -0.13
N TRP A 130 -1.77 4.66 0.51
CA TRP A 130 -1.83 4.47 1.95
C TRP A 130 -0.41 4.20 2.45
N GLU A 131 0.03 4.87 3.52
CA GLU A 131 1.37 4.68 4.09
C GLU A 131 1.40 5.02 5.58
N GLY A 132 2.24 4.35 6.36
CA GLY A 132 2.39 4.67 7.78
C GLY A 132 3.06 3.56 8.60
N SER A 133 2.66 3.44 9.87
CA SER A 133 3.25 2.51 10.83
C SER A 133 2.46 1.20 10.99
N LEU A 134 1.21 1.16 10.51
CA LEU A 134 0.30 0.01 10.67
C LEU A 134 0.65 -1.14 9.71
N ASN A 135 0.91 -2.34 10.25
CA ASN A 135 1.08 -3.54 9.43
C ASN A 135 -0.27 -4.03 8.85
N ILE A 136 -0.60 -3.67 7.61
CA ILE A 136 -1.92 -3.92 7.00
C ILE A 136 -2.37 -5.38 7.14
N LEU A 137 -1.43 -6.34 7.00
CA LEU A 137 -1.71 -7.77 7.01
C LEU A 137 -1.30 -8.49 8.31
N SER A 138 -0.97 -7.76 9.38
CA SER A 138 -0.67 -8.36 10.70
C SER A 138 -1.05 -7.51 11.91
N HIS A 139 -1.64 -6.32 11.74
CA HIS A 139 -1.89 -5.41 12.86
C HIS A 139 -2.85 -6.02 13.91
N GLY A 140 -2.38 -5.97 15.16
CA GLY A 140 -3.03 -6.48 16.37
C GLY A 140 -3.58 -5.36 17.27
N ARG A 141 -2.77 -4.89 18.23
CA ARG A 141 -3.18 -3.99 19.33
C ARG A 141 -2.31 -2.72 19.47
N SER A 142 -1.35 -2.49 18.57
CA SER A 142 -0.46 -1.32 18.65
C SER A 142 -1.20 -0.03 18.30
N ARG A 143 -0.71 1.11 18.81
CA ARG A 143 -1.13 2.43 18.33
C ARG A 143 -0.41 2.71 17.03
N GLU A 144 -1.15 3.12 16.02
CA GLU A 144 -0.60 3.26 14.67
C GLU A 144 -1.10 4.52 13.99
N ILE A 145 -0.34 5.00 13.00
CA ILE A 145 -0.75 6.07 12.09
C ILE A 145 -0.73 5.54 10.67
N MET A 146 -1.73 5.95 9.88
CA MET A 146 -1.76 5.76 8.43
C MET A 146 -2.22 7.05 7.77
N ARG A 147 -1.51 7.48 6.74
CA ARG A 147 -1.92 8.56 5.85
C ARG A 147 -2.53 7.95 4.59
N ARG A 148 -3.64 8.53 4.17
CA ARG A 148 -4.24 8.31 2.85
C ARG A 148 -4.04 9.56 2.01
N SER A 149 -3.56 9.41 0.78
CA SER A 149 -3.42 10.48 -0.19
C SER A 149 -3.97 10.05 -1.54
N ARG A 150 -4.55 10.99 -2.31
CA ARG A 150 -4.98 10.73 -3.69
C ARG A 150 -4.13 11.52 -4.69
N SER A 151 -3.07 10.91 -5.19
CA SER A 151 -2.17 11.53 -6.16
C SER A 151 -1.47 10.49 -7.01
N ARG A 152 -1.59 10.61 -8.34
CA ARG A 152 -0.86 9.76 -9.29
C ARG A 152 0.64 9.96 -9.19
N PHE A 153 1.07 11.21 -8.95
CA PHE A 153 2.47 11.56 -8.81
C PHE A 153 3.11 10.82 -7.61
N PHE A 154 2.52 10.92 -6.41
CA PHE A 154 3.06 10.22 -5.23
C PHE A 154 2.97 8.70 -5.36
N CYS A 155 1.89 8.17 -5.95
CA CYS A 155 1.82 6.74 -6.22
C CYS A 155 2.97 6.28 -7.14
N ARG A 156 3.30 7.08 -8.16
CA ARG A 156 4.40 6.74 -9.08
C ARG A 156 5.76 6.82 -8.39
N LYS A 157 6.04 7.91 -7.68
CA LYS A 157 7.27 8.07 -6.88
C LYS A 157 7.45 6.90 -5.90
N MET A 158 6.38 6.52 -5.20
CA MET A 158 6.44 5.41 -4.24
C MET A 158 6.64 4.06 -4.93
N LEU A 159 6.00 3.81 -6.08
CA LEU A 159 6.25 2.58 -6.86
C LEU A 159 7.69 2.51 -7.38
N ASP A 160 8.26 3.64 -7.81
CA ASP A 160 9.64 3.69 -8.27
C ASP A 160 10.63 3.48 -7.11
N PHE A 161 10.34 4.04 -5.93
CA PHE A 161 11.11 3.80 -4.70
C PHE A 161 11.01 2.35 -4.21
N ALA A 162 9.82 1.74 -4.27
CA ALA A 162 9.58 0.40 -3.75
C ALA A 162 10.04 -0.74 -4.67
N LYS A 163 10.70 -0.42 -5.79
CA LYS A 163 11.29 -1.43 -6.66
C LYS A 163 12.33 -2.25 -5.88
N PRO A 164 12.37 -3.58 -6.05
CA PRO A 164 13.48 -4.36 -5.53
C PRO A 164 14.79 -3.81 -6.10
N TYR A 165 15.83 -3.74 -5.28
CA TYR A 165 17.19 -3.58 -5.80
C TYR A 165 17.48 -4.80 -6.68
N ASN A 166 17.89 -4.57 -7.93
CA ASN A 166 18.37 -5.62 -8.83
C ASN A 166 19.69 -6.17 -8.30
#